data_AF-A0A1F6V7T8-F1
#
_entry.id   AF-A0A1F6V7T8-F1
#
_cell.length_a   1.000
_cell.length_b   1.000
_cell.length_c   1.000
_cell.angle_alpha   90.00
_cell.angle_beta   90.00
_cell.angle_gamma   90.00
#
_symmetry.space_group_name_H-M   'P 1'
#
loop_
_entity.id
_entity.type
_entity.pdbx_description
1 polymer ?
#
loop_
_entity_poly.entity_id
_entity_poly.type
_entity_poly.pdbx_seq_one_letter_code
_entity_poly.pdbx_strand_id
1 'polypeptide(L)'
;MLRKKSGFTLIELLVVVAIISLLSSIVMASLNSARAKARDARRKADLHQIQNALELYNNTYGGYPVSAWSDSGNASYNVYDSISRQANFAQFMPTPHDPQYPNVNCYNAEYAYMSDSYRSPGTLGTKYVLYATLENQSTTNVNPATGWYDTQMSGAWKCVGYGTPNYRVGDLYN
;
A
#
# COMPACT_ATOMS: atom_id res chain seq x y z
N MET A 1 -3.49 -37.52 58.17
CA MET A 1 -2.28 -36.77 57.75
C MET A 1 -2.71 -35.52 56.98
N LEU A 2 -2.58 -34.33 57.57
CA LEU A 2 -2.86 -33.06 56.88
C LEU A 2 -1.65 -32.67 56.03
N ARG A 3 -1.81 -32.70 54.71
CA ARG A 3 -0.79 -32.20 53.77
C ARG A 3 -0.58 -30.70 54.01
N LYS A 4 0.63 -30.29 54.41
CA LYS A 4 1.04 -28.87 54.39
C LYS A 4 0.99 -28.39 52.95
N LYS A 5 0.13 -27.41 52.65
CA LYS A 5 0.17 -26.69 51.37
C LYS A 5 1.39 -25.77 51.38
N SER A 6 2.33 -26.00 50.49
CA SER A 6 3.44 -25.08 50.23
C SER A 6 2.91 -23.84 49.51
N GLY A 7 3.06 -22.66 50.12
CA GLY A 7 2.78 -21.38 49.48
C GLY A 7 4.03 -20.86 48.76
N PHE A 8 3.83 -20.06 47.70
CA PHE A 8 4.91 -19.36 47.03
C PHE A 8 5.53 -18.30 47.96
N THR A 9 6.85 -18.17 47.90
CA THR A 9 7.59 -17.10 48.58
C THR A 9 7.51 -15.79 47.77
N LEU A 10 7.62 -14.65 48.45
CA LEU A 10 7.64 -13.33 47.79
C LEU A 10 8.78 -13.21 46.77
N ILE A 11 9.93 -13.82 47.07
CA ILE A 11 11.09 -13.79 46.17
C ILE A 11 10.86 -14.61 44.89
N GLU A 12 10.18 -15.75 44.99
CA GLU A 12 9.81 -16.56 43.82
C GLU A 12 8.88 -15.78 42.89
N LEU A 13 7.89 -15.08 43.44
CA LEU A 13 6.99 -14.25 42.63
C LEU A 13 7.76 -13.08 41.97
N LEU A 14 8.68 -12.45 42.70
CA LEU A 14 9.47 -11.32 42.21
C LEU A 14 10.38 -11.70 41.05
N VAL A 15 11.06 -12.85 41.14
CA VAL A 15 11.92 -13.35 40.05
C VAL A 15 11.11 -13.68 38.80
N VAL A 16 9.91 -14.24 38.96
CA VAL A 16 9.05 -14.60 37.81
C VAL A 16 8.60 -13.37 37.04
N VAL A 17 8.10 -12.33 37.72
CA VAL A 17 7.69 -11.10 37.03
C VAL A 17 8.87 -10.37 36.39
N ALA A 18 10.06 -10.44 37.00
CA ALA A 18 11.29 -9.89 36.42
C ALA A 18 11.64 -10.60 35.09
N ILE A 19 11.62 -11.93 35.06
CA ILE A 19 11.90 -12.70 33.84
C ILE A 19 10.83 -12.47 32.77
N ILE A 20 9.54 -12.45 33.13
CA ILE A 20 8.45 -12.18 32.18
C ILE A 20 8.59 -10.78 31.57
N SER A 21 8.91 -9.76 32.37
CA SER A 21 9.08 -8.39 31.88
C SER A 21 10.25 -8.27 30.89
N LEU A 22 11.38 -8.93 31.18
CA LEU A 22 12.54 -8.96 30.31
C LEU A 22 12.21 -9.62 28.96
N LEU A 23 11.63 -10.82 28.97
CA LEU A 23 11.25 -11.53 27.74
C LEU A 23 10.20 -10.75 26.95
N SER A 24 9.21 -10.16 27.63
CA SER A 24 8.15 -9.39 26.98
C SER A 24 8.69 -8.15 26.25
N SER A 25 9.71 -7.49 26.80
CA SER A 25 10.33 -6.33 26.16
C SER A 25 10.98 -6.66 24.80
N ILE A 26 11.68 -7.81 24.72
CA ILE A 26 12.34 -8.29 23.50
C ILE A 26 11.28 -8.67 22.44
N VAL A 27 10.23 -9.37 22.87
CA VAL A 27 9.12 -9.77 21.99
C VAL A 27 8.42 -8.54 21.43
N MET A 28 8.17 -7.52 22.23
CA MET A 28 7.48 -6.30 21.79
C MET A 28 8.27 -5.54 20.71
N ALA A 29 9.60 -5.42 20.86
CA ALA A 29 10.45 -4.80 19.86
C ALA A 29 10.41 -5.53 18.50
N SER A 30 10.45 -6.87 18.52
CA SER A 30 10.40 -7.68 17.29
C SER A 30 9.03 -7.66 16.59
N LEU A 31 7.94 -7.57 17.35
CA LEU A 31 6.57 -7.57 16.83
C LEU A 31 6.28 -6.34 15.94
N ASN A 32 6.81 -5.16 16.27
CA ASN A 32 6.61 -3.95 15.48
C ASN A 32 7.20 -4.09 14.07
N SER A 33 8.41 -4.65 13.96
CA SER A 33 9.04 -4.93 12.65
C SER A 33 8.27 -5.99 11.86
N ALA A 34 7.80 -7.04 12.53
CA ALA A 34 7.00 -8.08 11.88
C ALA A 34 5.68 -7.54 11.31
N ARG A 35 4.99 -6.65 12.04
CA ARG A 35 3.75 -6.00 11.59
C ARG A 35 3.99 -5.13 10.36
N ALA A 36 5.06 -4.33 10.33
CA ALA A 36 5.42 -3.52 9.17
C ALA A 36 5.68 -4.39 7.91
N LYS A 37 6.45 -5.47 8.06
CA LYS A 37 6.70 -6.44 6.96
C LYS A 37 5.42 -7.10 6.46
N ALA A 38 4.50 -7.46 7.36
CA ALA A 38 3.22 -8.04 6.98
C ALA A 38 2.35 -7.04 6.20
N ARG A 39 2.33 -5.76 6.59
CA ARG A 39 1.64 -4.70 5.85
C ARG A 39 2.26 -4.47 4.47
N ASP A 40 3.59 -4.46 4.36
CA ASP A 40 4.26 -4.34 3.06
C ASP A 40 3.97 -5.54 2.14
N ALA A 41 3.94 -6.76 2.69
CA ALA A 41 3.54 -7.94 1.93
C ALA A 41 2.09 -7.83 1.44
N ARG A 42 1.18 -7.31 2.28
CA ARG A 42 -0.21 -7.04 1.89
C ARG A 42 -0.30 -6.00 0.77
N ARG A 43 0.41 -4.88 0.88
CA ARG A 43 0.47 -3.83 -0.14
C ARG A 43 0.90 -4.37 -1.50
N LYS A 44 1.95 -5.20 -1.53
CA LYS A 44 2.41 -5.85 -2.77
C LYS A 44 1.36 -6.80 -3.35
N ALA A 45 0.72 -7.61 -2.51
CA ALA A 45 -0.34 -8.51 -2.95
C ALA A 45 -1.55 -7.76 -3.52
N ASP A 46 -1.95 -6.66 -2.87
CA ASP A 46 -3.04 -5.80 -3.35
C ASP A 46 -2.70 -5.16 -4.71
N LEU A 47 -1.47 -4.69 -4.91
CA LEU A 47 -1.04 -4.18 -6.22
C LEU A 47 -1.10 -5.25 -7.31
N HIS A 48 -0.69 -6.49 -7.02
CA HIS A 48 -0.83 -7.59 -7.98
C HIS A 48 -2.29 -7.96 -8.25
N GLN A 49 -3.17 -7.82 -7.26
CA GLN A 49 -4.61 -8.00 -7.47
C GLN A 49 -5.16 -6.93 -8.42
N ILE A 50 -4.75 -5.66 -8.24
CA ILE A 50 -5.11 -4.56 -9.15
C ILE A 50 -4.56 -4.82 -10.54
N GLN A 51 -3.31 -5.26 -10.64
CA GLN A 51 -2.67 -5.63 -11.90
C GLN A 51 -3.51 -6.64 -12.67
N ASN A 52 -3.90 -7.74 -12.04
CA ASN A 52 -4.71 -8.79 -12.67
C ASN A 52 -6.07 -8.26 -13.17
N ALA A 53 -6.70 -7.35 -12.42
CA ALA A 53 -7.94 -6.73 -12.84
C ALA A 53 -7.75 -5.77 -14.02
N LEU A 54 -6.62 -5.04 -14.07
CA LEU A 54 -6.24 -4.22 -15.22
C LEU A 54 -6.02 -5.05 -16.48
N GLU A 55 -5.35 -6.20 -16.37
CA GLU A 55 -5.19 -7.12 -17.49
C GLU A 55 -6.52 -7.68 -17.98
N LEU A 56 -7.42 -8.05 -17.06
CA LEU A 56 -8.76 -8.52 -17.42
C LEU A 56 -9.60 -7.42 -18.09
N TYR A 57 -9.49 -6.18 -17.60
CA TYR A 57 -10.11 -5.02 -18.22
C TYR A 57 -9.58 -4.80 -19.64
N ASN A 58 -8.26 -4.85 -19.82
CA ASN A 58 -7.62 -4.70 -21.14
C ASN A 58 -8.07 -5.79 -22.11
N ASN A 59 -8.15 -7.05 -21.67
CA ASN A 59 -8.69 -8.14 -22.48
C ASN A 59 -10.15 -7.94 -22.90
N THR A 60 -10.93 -7.21 -22.09
CA THR A 60 -12.35 -6.97 -22.34
C THR A 60 -12.58 -5.74 -23.23
N TYR A 61 -11.83 -4.66 -23.01
CA TYR A 61 -12.08 -3.35 -23.62
C TYR A 61 -10.99 -2.89 -24.60
N GLY A 62 -9.90 -3.65 -24.75
CA GLY A 62 -8.81 -3.35 -25.69
C GLY A 62 -7.86 -2.23 -25.26
N GLY A 63 -7.89 -1.85 -23.98
CA GLY A 63 -6.95 -0.91 -23.38
C GLY A 63 -7.18 -0.77 -21.88
N TYR A 64 -6.33 -0.01 -21.20
CA TYR A 64 -6.42 0.25 -19.77
C TYR A 64 -7.37 1.42 -19.45
N PRO A 65 -7.97 1.45 -18.24
CA PRO A 65 -8.79 2.56 -17.79
C PRO A 65 -8.10 3.92 -17.94
N VAL A 66 -8.89 4.97 -18.13
CA VAL A 66 -8.33 6.33 -18.13
C VAL A 66 -8.01 6.71 -16.69
N SER A 67 -6.80 7.17 -16.38
CA SER A 67 -6.52 7.78 -15.08
C SER A 67 -7.43 9.00 -14.87
N ALA A 68 -8.03 9.15 -13.68
CA ALA A 68 -8.94 10.26 -13.45
C ALA A 68 -8.21 11.60 -13.57
N TRP A 69 -8.60 12.39 -14.58
CA TRP A 69 -8.46 13.83 -14.52
C TRP A 69 -9.63 14.37 -13.72
N SER A 70 -9.37 15.00 -12.58
CA SER A 70 -10.42 15.80 -11.96
C SER A 70 -10.67 17.02 -12.85
N ASP A 71 -11.92 17.35 -13.14
CA ASP A 71 -12.31 18.58 -13.83
C ASP A 71 -11.87 19.87 -13.11
N SER A 72 -11.37 19.77 -11.87
CA SER A 72 -10.89 20.87 -11.03
C SER A 72 -9.36 21.09 -11.06
N GLY A 73 -8.63 20.45 -11.98
CA GLY A 73 -7.18 20.65 -12.13
C GLY A 73 -6.29 19.91 -11.12
N ASN A 74 -6.87 19.09 -10.23
CA ASN A 74 -6.16 18.24 -9.27
C ASN A 74 -6.34 16.76 -9.63
N ALA A 75 -5.53 16.24 -10.57
CA ALA A 75 -5.58 14.83 -10.93
C ALA A 75 -5.45 13.93 -9.68
N SER A 76 -6.52 13.19 -9.35
CA SER A 76 -6.53 12.23 -8.24
C SER A 76 -6.03 10.90 -8.77
N TYR A 77 -4.78 10.58 -8.48
CA TYR A 77 -4.15 9.34 -8.89
C TYR A 77 -4.47 8.16 -7.97
N ASN A 78 -5.27 8.35 -6.92
CA ASN A 78 -5.69 7.27 -6.04
C ASN A 78 -6.50 6.22 -6.82
N VAL A 79 -6.24 4.93 -6.62
CA VAL A 79 -6.91 3.80 -7.30
C VAL A 79 -8.44 3.84 -7.14
N TYR A 80 -8.94 4.26 -5.99
CA TYR A 80 -10.37 4.40 -5.73
C TYR A 80 -11.00 5.42 -6.68
N ASP A 81 -10.46 6.64 -6.72
CA ASP A 81 -10.98 7.72 -7.57
C ASP A 81 -10.68 7.50 -9.06
N SER A 82 -9.49 6.97 -9.37
CA SER A 82 -9.04 6.82 -10.75
C SER A 82 -9.71 5.67 -11.49
N ILE A 83 -9.87 4.49 -10.88
CA ILE A 83 -10.36 3.32 -11.60
C ILE A 83 -11.54 2.64 -10.91
N SER A 84 -11.54 2.55 -9.59
CA SER A 84 -12.56 1.75 -8.88
C SER A 84 -13.97 2.32 -8.97
N ARG A 85 -14.09 3.64 -9.11
CA ARG A 85 -15.38 4.31 -9.33
C ARG A 85 -15.88 4.23 -10.77
N GLN A 86 -15.06 3.78 -11.71
CA GLN A 86 -15.48 3.62 -13.09
C GLN A 86 -16.37 2.38 -13.21
N ALA A 87 -17.60 2.56 -13.71
CA ALA A 87 -18.61 1.50 -13.76
C ALA A 87 -18.14 0.26 -14.54
N ASN A 88 -17.30 0.46 -15.55
CA ASN A 88 -16.71 -0.59 -16.38
C ASN A 88 -15.54 -1.33 -15.71
N PHE A 89 -14.90 -0.77 -14.67
CA PHE A 89 -13.79 -1.40 -13.95
C PHE A 89 -14.21 -2.03 -12.61
N ALA A 90 -15.19 -1.44 -11.91
CA ALA A 90 -15.65 -1.89 -10.58
C ALA A 90 -16.07 -3.37 -10.52
N GLN A 91 -16.46 -3.95 -11.66
CA GLN A 91 -16.84 -5.36 -11.78
C GLN A 91 -15.66 -6.35 -11.67
N PHE A 92 -14.43 -5.91 -11.92
CA PHE A 92 -13.27 -6.81 -11.99
C PHE A 92 -12.64 -7.08 -10.63
N MET A 93 -12.84 -6.19 -9.65
CA MET A 93 -12.34 -6.39 -8.29
C MET A 93 -12.99 -5.45 -7.27
N PRO A 94 -13.13 -5.88 -6.00
CA PRO A 94 -13.29 -4.95 -4.89
C PRO A 94 -12.02 -4.12 -4.71
N THR A 95 -12.15 -2.83 -4.41
CA THR A 95 -11.00 -1.93 -4.20
C THR A 95 -10.21 -2.33 -2.94
N PRO A 96 -8.94 -2.73 -3.05
CA PRO A 96 -8.10 -2.94 -1.91
C PRO A 96 -7.69 -1.58 -1.34
N HIS A 97 -7.54 -1.54 -0.03
CA HIS A 97 -7.16 -0.36 0.72
C HIS A 97 -5.86 -0.61 1.48
N ASP A 98 -5.09 0.45 1.71
CA ASP A 98 -3.86 0.34 2.50
C ASP A 98 -4.17 -0.16 3.92
N PRO A 99 -3.42 -1.14 4.46
CA PRO A 99 -3.70 -1.73 5.77
C PRO A 99 -3.43 -0.77 6.95
N GLN A 100 -2.70 0.32 6.73
CA GLN A 100 -2.40 1.35 7.73
C GLN A 100 -3.26 2.60 7.54
N TYR A 101 -3.57 2.95 6.29
CA TYR A 101 -4.28 4.17 5.93
C TYR A 101 -5.45 3.90 4.96
N PRO A 102 -6.49 3.16 5.38
CA PRO A 102 -7.60 2.83 4.48
C PRO A 102 -8.49 4.04 4.21
N ASN A 103 -8.97 4.18 2.97
CA ASN A 103 -9.90 5.23 2.53
C ASN A 103 -9.36 6.66 2.69
N VAL A 104 -8.04 6.82 2.67
CA VAL A 104 -7.45 8.15 2.68
C VAL A 104 -7.39 8.63 1.23
N ASN A 105 -8.15 9.67 0.90
CA ASN A 105 -8.11 10.30 -0.43
C ASN A 105 -6.80 11.09 -0.62
N CYS A 106 -5.72 10.34 -0.73
CA CYS A 106 -4.36 10.82 -0.79
C CYS A 106 -3.49 9.80 -1.53
N TYR A 107 -2.92 10.20 -2.66
CA TYR A 107 -2.25 9.25 -3.57
C TYR A 107 -0.93 8.68 -3.00
N ASN A 108 -0.29 9.31 -2.00
CA ASN A 108 0.91 8.76 -1.37
C ASN A 108 0.63 8.03 -0.04
N ALA A 109 -0.63 8.04 0.43
CA ALA A 109 -1.08 7.29 1.60
C ALA A 109 -1.77 5.97 1.23
N GLU A 110 -2.40 5.92 0.05
CA GLU A 110 -3.12 4.76 -0.49
C GLU A 110 -2.51 4.34 -1.85
N TYR A 111 -3.06 3.31 -2.49
CA TYR A 111 -2.59 2.85 -3.80
C TYR A 111 -2.88 3.88 -4.87
N ALA A 112 -1.93 4.09 -5.78
CA ALA A 112 -2.08 5.02 -6.88
C ALA A 112 -1.98 4.32 -8.24
N TYR A 113 -2.74 4.83 -9.21
CA TYR A 113 -2.82 4.34 -10.58
C TYR A 113 -2.62 5.50 -11.55
N MET A 114 -1.82 5.26 -12.59
CA MET A 114 -1.71 6.15 -13.74
C MET A 114 -1.65 5.35 -15.02
N SER A 115 -2.23 5.91 -16.08
CA SER A 115 -2.12 5.42 -17.45
C SER A 115 -1.48 6.48 -18.34
N ASP A 116 -0.95 6.05 -19.48
CA ASP A 116 -0.48 6.96 -20.55
C ASP A 116 -1.61 7.79 -21.17
N SER A 117 -2.87 7.36 -21.02
CA SER A 117 -4.05 8.10 -21.46
C SER A 117 -4.36 9.36 -20.67
N TYR A 118 -3.60 9.69 -19.62
CA TYR A 118 -3.80 10.94 -18.86
C TYR A 118 -3.82 12.19 -19.77
N ARG A 119 -3.07 12.25 -20.88
CA ARG A 119 -3.12 13.44 -21.78
C ARG A 119 -4.34 13.49 -22.70
N SER A 120 -5.15 12.44 -22.73
CA SER A 120 -6.28 12.28 -23.67
C SER A 120 -7.51 11.74 -22.93
N PRO A 121 -8.24 12.58 -22.17
CA PRO A 121 -9.47 12.18 -21.51
C PRO A 121 -10.44 11.55 -22.51
N GLY A 122 -10.93 10.34 -22.22
CA GLY A 122 -11.86 9.60 -23.08
C GLY A 122 -11.23 8.52 -23.97
N THR A 123 -9.91 8.40 -24.02
CA THR A 123 -9.21 7.32 -24.74
C THR A 123 -8.60 6.33 -23.75
N LEU A 124 -8.77 5.03 -23.96
CA LEU A 124 -8.14 4.00 -23.13
C LEU A 124 -6.61 4.09 -23.20
N GLY A 125 -5.94 3.77 -22.09
CA GLY A 125 -4.47 3.74 -22.04
C GLY A 125 -3.89 2.50 -22.72
N THR A 126 -2.69 2.61 -23.25
CA THR A 126 -1.93 1.45 -23.75
C THR A 126 -0.93 0.93 -22.73
N LYS A 127 -0.57 1.77 -21.75
CA LYS A 127 0.37 1.46 -20.67
C LYS A 127 -0.14 2.01 -19.35
N TYR A 128 0.22 1.36 -18.26
CA TYR A 128 -0.11 1.81 -16.91
C TYR A 128 1.05 1.61 -15.95
N VAL A 129 0.91 2.24 -14.78
CA VAL A 129 1.74 2.02 -13.62
C VAL A 129 0.86 2.10 -12.37
N LEU A 130 1.20 1.27 -11.40
CA LEU A 130 0.65 1.28 -10.05
C LEU A 130 1.75 1.63 -9.07
N TYR A 131 1.39 2.35 -8.00
CA TYR A 131 2.33 2.72 -6.95
C TYR A 131 1.77 2.40 -5.56
N ALA A 132 2.69 2.08 -4.64
CA ALA A 132 2.44 2.00 -3.21
C ALA A 132 3.60 2.61 -2.41
N THR A 133 3.28 3.05 -1.20
CA THR A 133 4.25 3.50 -0.21
C THR A 133 4.49 2.39 0.82
N LEU A 134 5.55 1.61 0.62
CA LEU A 134 6.01 0.61 1.58
C LEU A 134 6.68 1.28 2.78
N GLU A 135 6.51 0.70 3.96
CA GLU A 135 7.18 1.14 5.18
C GLU A 135 8.68 0.85 5.12
N ASN A 136 9.06 -0.28 4.53
CA ASN A 136 10.45 -0.59 4.28
C ASN A 136 10.97 0.09 3.00
N GLN A 137 11.71 1.19 3.17
CA GLN A 137 12.29 1.94 2.06
C GLN A 137 13.52 1.29 1.41
N SER A 138 14.06 0.20 1.98
CA SER A 138 15.17 -0.54 1.36
C SER A 138 14.75 -1.28 0.09
N THR A 139 13.46 -1.54 -0.11
CA THR A 139 12.92 -2.12 -1.35
C THR A 139 12.31 -1.03 -2.21
N THR A 140 13.15 -0.20 -2.84
CA THR A 140 12.68 0.76 -3.84
C THR A 140 12.92 0.26 -5.26
N ASN A 141 11.89 0.33 -6.10
CA ASN A 141 12.01 0.16 -7.56
C ASN A 141 11.40 1.36 -8.33
N VAL A 142 11.07 2.43 -7.61
CA VAL A 142 10.70 3.72 -8.19
C VAL A 142 11.99 4.47 -8.51
N ASN A 143 12.12 4.95 -9.74
CA ASN A 143 13.32 5.66 -10.19
C ASN A 143 12.93 7.08 -10.64
N PRO A 144 13.18 8.11 -9.79
CA PRO A 144 12.82 9.49 -10.11
C PRO A 144 13.59 10.06 -11.31
N ALA A 145 14.65 9.39 -11.79
CA ALA A 145 15.43 9.83 -12.94
C ALA A 145 14.88 9.37 -14.30
N THR A 146 13.96 8.39 -14.36
CA THR A 146 13.58 7.72 -15.63
C THR A 146 12.30 8.21 -16.31
N GLY A 147 11.59 9.21 -15.78
CA GLY A 147 10.60 9.93 -16.59
C GLY A 147 9.58 10.77 -15.83
N TRP A 148 8.76 11.49 -16.60
CA TRP A 148 7.75 12.45 -16.14
C TRP A 148 6.76 11.90 -15.09
N TYR A 149 6.44 10.60 -15.11
CA TYR A 149 5.44 9.99 -14.22
C TYR A 149 5.97 9.79 -12.79
N ASP A 150 7.17 9.24 -12.65
CA ASP A 150 7.85 9.11 -11.35
C ASP A 150 8.19 10.48 -10.74
N THR A 151 8.47 11.51 -11.54
CA THR A 151 8.71 12.89 -11.04
C THR A 151 7.44 13.60 -10.60
N GLN A 152 6.29 13.38 -11.25
CA GLN A 152 5.02 13.90 -10.74
C GLN A 152 4.60 13.19 -9.44
N MET A 153 4.71 11.87 -9.40
CA MET A 153 4.44 11.07 -8.19
C MET A 153 5.34 11.45 -7.00
N SER A 154 6.62 11.76 -7.27
CA SER A 154 7.61 12.09 -6.23
C SER A 154 7.74 13.59 -5.92
N GLY A 155 7.10 14.49 -6.69
CA GLY A 155 7.31 15.93 -6.58
C GLY A 155 6.05 16.78 -6.46
N ALA A 156 4.95 16.38 -7.10
CA ALA A 156 3.74 17.19 -7.16
C ALA A 156 2.64 16.53 -6.32
N TRP A 157 2.08 17.28 -5.36
CA TRP A 157 0.85 16.96 -4.62
C TRP A 157 0.95 16.10 -3.34
N LYS A 158 2.15 15.80 -2.82
CA LYS A 158 2.29 14.94 -1.63
C LYS A 158 1.41 15.40 -0.48
N CYS A 159 0.65 14.50 0.10
CA CYS A 159 0.03 14.79 1.38
C CYS A 159 1.11 14.85 2.45
N VAL A 160 1.12 15.97 3.17
CA VAL A 160 2.03 16.18 4.31
C VAL A 160 1.76 15.10 5.35
N GLY A 161 2.83 14.49 5.88
CA GLY A 161 2.75 13.46 6.92
C GLY A 161 2.76 12.01 6.40
N TYR A 162 2.78 11.80 5.08
CA TYR A 162 2.88 10.47 4.47
C TYR A 162 4.20 10.28 3.73
N GLY A 163 4.64 9.02 3.60
CA GLY A 163 5.85 8.66 2.86
C GLY A 163 5.75 8.97 1.37
N THR A 164 6.86 8.84 0.66
CA THR A 164 6.87 8.88 -0.81
C THR A 164 6.66 7.48 -1.37
N PRO A 165 5.89 7.33 -2.47
CA PRO A 165 5.80 6.04 -3.14
C PRO A 165 7.19 5.54 -3.51
N ASN A 166 7.47 4.30 -3.12
CA ASN A 166 8.77 3.66 -3.28
C ASN A 166 8.67 2.30 -3.98
N TYR A 167 7.45 1.82 -4.23
CA TYR A 167 7.22 0.59 -4.95
C TYR A 167 6.25 0.80 -6.11
N ARG A 168 6.58 0.23 -7.28
CA ARG A 168 5.76 0.30 -8.49
C ARG A 168 5.62 -1.05 -9.20
N VAL A 169 4.53 -1.20 -9.94
CA VAL A 169 4.22 -2.34 -10.83
C VAL A 169 3.66 -1.79 -12.15
N GLY A 170 3.93 -2.44 -13.29
CA GLY A 170 3.43 -2.04 -14.61
C GLY A 170 4.54 -1.55 -15.56
N ASP A 171 4.12 -1.12 -16.75
CA ASP A 171 4.95 -1.13 -17.96
C ASP A 171 5.15 0.24 -18.61
N LEU A 172 4.86 1.36 -17.93
CA LEU A 172 5.09 2.71 -18.51
C LEU A 172 6.55 2.98 -18.96
N TYR A 173 7.50 2.11 -18.63
CA TYR A 173 8.93 2.27 -18.89
C TYR A 173 9.60 1.11 -19.65
N ASN A 174 8.84 0.08 -20.08
CA ASN A 174 9.33 -0.96 -21.01
C ASN A 174 8.79 -0.72 -22.43
#